data_AF-A0A5M9N417-F1
#
_entry.id   AF-A0A5M9N417-F1
#
_cell.length_a   1.000
_cell.length_b   1.000
_cell.length_c   1.000
_cell.angle_alpha   90.00
_cell.angle_beta   90.00
_cell.angle_gamma   90.00
#
_symmetry.space_group_name_H-M   'P 1'
#
loop_
_entity.id
_entity.type
_entity.pdbx_description
1 polymer ?
#
loop_
_entity_poly.entity_id
_entity_poly.type
_entity_poly.pdbx_seq_one_letter_code
_entity_poly.pdbx_strand_id
1 'polypeptide(L)'
;MTKPHYEYGKTETEVKRKLKIFKKAVAYSVIENKKIILSNYIENCLFTFKITAIENSNFDRMEEIFNTHIKNAFGHHQLGNIKSVEIQNFLNKKSKTLSYSSVKKIKQIFDECFAHAYTKSNIARNPMINVIIPKKVSLRMKKK
;
A
#
# COMPACT_ATOMS: atom_id res chain seq x y z
N MET A 1 -30.56 -3.04 -12.94
CA MET A 1 -31.39 -2.33 -11.94
C MET A 1 -31.01 -2.85 -10.55
N THR A 2 -30.43 -2.00 -9.70
CA THR A 2 -30.09 -2.34 -8.31
C THR A 2 -31.38 -2.40 -7.47
N LYS A 3 -31.54 -3.47 -6.68
CA LYS A 3 -32.71 -3.63 -5.78
C LYS A 3 -32.71 -2.52 -4.71
N PRO A 4 -33.88 -1.94 -4.37
CA PRO A 4 -33.99 -0.98 -3.28
C PRO A 4 -33.62 -1.64 -1.94
N HIS A 5 -32.82 -0.94 -1.12
CA HIS A 5 -32.35 -1.38 0.20
C HIS A 5 -33.14 -0.67 1.31
N TYR A 6 -33.67 -1.44 2.25
CA TYR A 6 -34.46 -0.95 3.38
C TYR A 6 -33.75 -1.26 4.71
N GLU A 7 -33.72 -0.27 5.61
CA GLU A 7 -33.14 -0.41 6.95
C GLU A 7 -34.23 -0.18 8.00
N TYR A 8 -34.27 -1.02 9.04
CA TYR A 8 -35.26 -0.96 10.11
C TYR A 8 -34.59 -0.63 11.46
N GLY A 9 -35.31 0.07 12.33
CA GLY A 9 -34.81 0.49 13.65
C GLY A 9 -35.94 1.03 14.53
N LYS A 10 -35.70 1.09 15.84
CA LYS A 10 -36.72 1.54 16.81
C LYS A 10 -36.88 3.06 16.85
N THR A 11 -35.85 3.79 16.45
CA THR A 11 -35.86 5.26 16.38
C THR A 11 -35.38 5.75 15.02
N GLU A 12 -35.88 6.92 14.60
CA GLU A 12 -35.48 7.55 13.35
C GLU A 12 -33.95 7.80 13.29
N THR A 13 -33.35 8.19 14.42
CA THR A 13 -31.91 8.38 14.58
C THR A 13 -31.11 7.10 14.31
N GLU A 14 -31.61 5.94 14.75
CA GLU A 14 -30.97 4.65 14.51
C GLU A 14 -31.02 4.27 13.03
N VAL A 15 -32.18 4.44 12.39
CA VAL A 15 -32.37 4.17 10.96
C VAL A 15 -31.49 5.08 10.10
N LYS A 16 -31.42 6.38 10.41
CA LYS A 16 -30.51 7.33 9.74
C LYS A 16 -29.05 6.94 9.90
N ARG A 17 -28.64 6.46 11.08
CA ARG A 17 -27.27 5.97 11.32
C ARG A 17 -26.97 4.72 10.48
N LYS A 18 -27.86 3.73 10.45
CA LYS A 18 -27.73 2.50 9.65
C LYS A 18 -27.66 2.82 8.15
N LEU A 19 -28.55 3.68 7.64
CA LEU A 19 -28.51 4.17 6.25
C LEU A 19 -27.20 4.88 5.91
N LYS A 20 -26.62 5.66 6.83
CA LYS A 20 -25.33 6.34 6.61
C LYS A 20 -24.18 5.33 6.54
N ILE A 21 -24.20 4.29 7.37
CA ILE A 21 -23.22 3.19 7.33
C ILE A 21 -23.36 2.42 6.02
N PHE A 22 -24.60 2.10 5.60
CA PHE A 22 -24.88 1.42 4.34
C PHE A 22 -24.42 2.24 3.12
N LYS A 23 -24.77 3.53 3.05
CA LYS A 23 -24.30 4.43 1.98
C LYS A 23 -22.79 4.50 1.90
N LYS A 24 -22.10 4.54 3.06
CA LYS A 24 -20.64 4.45 3.11
C LYS A 24 -20.16 3.10 2.59
N ALA A 25 -20.70 2.00 3.07
CA ALA A 25 -20.33 0.66 2.64
C ALA A 25 -20.51 0.47 1.13
N VAL A 26 -21.62 0.96 0.56
CA VAL A 26 -21.87 0.95 -0.89
C VAL A 26 -20.88 1.83 -1.64
N ALA A 27 -20.63 3.05 -1.17
CA ALA A 27 -19.61 3.92 -1.77
C ALA A 27 -18.20 3.28 -1.75
N TYR A 28 -17.87 2.54 -0.69
CA TYR A 28 -16.63 1.77 -0.59
C TYR A 28 -16.66 0.48 -1.42
N SER A 29 -17.81 -0.16 -1.61
CA SER A 29 -17.95 -1.44 -2.32
C SER A 29 -18.12 -1.31 -3.84
N VAL A 30 -18.50 -0.13 -4.34
CA VAL A 30 -18.54 0.19 -5.79
C VAL A 30 -17.13 0.30 -6.38
N ILE A 31 -16.12 0.48 -5.52
CA ILE A 31 -14.74 0.22 -5.90
C ILE A 31 -14.61 -1.30 -5.89
N GLU A 32 -14.91 -1.93 -7.02
CA GLU A 32 -14.63 -3.33 -7.25
C GLU A 32 -13.22 -3.60 -6.74
N ASN A 33 -13.11 -4.39 -5.67
CA ASN A 33 -11.83 -4.84 -5.15
C ASN A 33 -11.26 -5.81 -6.20
N LYS A 34 -10.72 -5.24 -7.29
CA LYS A 34 -10.02 -6.00 -8.31
C LYS A 34 -9.00 -6.81 -7.53
N LYS A 35 -9.09 -8.13 -7.62
CA LYS A 35 -8.23 -9.09 -6.90
C LYS A 35 -6.81 -9.06 -7.48
N ILE A 36 -6.21 -7.89 -7.53
CA ILE A 36 -4.90 -7.62 -8.08
C ILE A 36 -3.90 -7.94 -6.99
N ILE A 37 -3.02 -8.87 -7.31
CA ILE A 37 -1.89 -9.24 -6.47
C ILE A 37 -0.83 -8.14 -6.58
N LEU A 38 -0.25 -7.73 -5.45
CA LEU A 38 0.74 -6.66 -5.41
C LEU A 38 1.96 -6.97 -6.29
N SER A 39 2.50 -8.19 -6.25
CA SER A 39 3.67 -8.57 -7.05
C SER A 39 3.48 -8.25 -8.52
N ASN A 40 2.38 -8.73 -9.10
CA ASN A 40 2.07 -8.57 -10.52
C ASN A 40 1.88 -7.08 -10.86
N TYR A 41 1.32 -6.31 -9.95
CA TYR A 41 1.14 -4.88 -10.16
C TYR A 41 2.45 -4.11 -10.13
N ILE A 42 3.35 -4.43 -9.19
CA ILE A 42 4.66 -3.80 -9.08
C ILE A 42 5.51 -4.16 -10.30
N GLU A 43 5.53 -5.43 -10.71
CA GLU A 43 6.22 -5.89 -11.92
C GLU A 43 5.73 -5.10 -13.14
N ASN A 44 4.42 -5.05 -13.39
CA ASN A 44 3.86 -4.26 -14.48
C ASN A 44 4.23 -2.76 -14.37
N CYS A 45 4.22 -2.19 -13.17
CA CYS A 45 4.57 -0.80 -12.98
C CYS A 45 6.05 -0.53 -13.32
N LEU A 46 6.96 -1.40 -12.88
CA LEU A 46 8.39 -1.28 -13.13
C LEU A 46 8.72 -1.49 -14.62
N PHE A 47 8.25 -2.59 -15.21
CA PHE A 47 8.58 -2.96 -16.58
C PHE A 47 7.87 -2.10 -17.64
N THR A 48 6.70 -1.52 -17.35
CA THR A 48 6.00 -0.67 -18.33
C THR A 48 6.42 0.80 -18.26
N PHE A 49 6.61 1.35 -17.06
CA PHE A 49 6.82 2.79 -16.91
C PHE A 49 8.24 3.20 -16.54
N LYS A 50 9.01 2.31 -15.91
CA LYS A 50 10.33 2.69 -15.35
C LYS A 50 11.51 2.20 -16.18
N ILE A 51 11.37 1.11 -16.91
CA ILE A 51 12.45 0.59 -17.77
C ILE A 51 12.92 1.62 -18.80
N THR A 52 12.02 2.48 -19.30
CA THR A 52 12.35 3.52 -20.28
C THR A 52 12.69 4.87 -19.65
N ALA A 53 12.37 5.06 -18.38
CA ALA A 53 12.46 6.36 -17.71
C ALA A 53 13.68 6.50 -16.79
N ILE A 54 14.38 5.41 -16.50
CA ILE A 54 15.47 5.36 -15.52
C ILE A 54 16.69 4.67 -16.16
N GLU A 55 17.90 5.11 -15.79
CA GLU A 55 19.14 4.39 -16.10
C GLU A 55 19.09 2.93 -15.65
N ASN A 56 19.57 2.03 -16.52
CA ASN A 56 19.53 0.58 -16.31
C ASN A 56 20.06 0.15 -14.93
N SER A 57 21.19 0.71 -14.49
CA SER A 57 21.80 0.37 -13.19
C SER A 57 20.90 0.65 -11.98
N ASN A 58 20.08 1.70 -12.05
CA ASN A 58 19.16 2.07 -10.99
C ASN A 58 17.85 1.25 -11.07
N PHE A 59 17.46 0.81 -12.28
CA PHE A 59 16.38 -0.14 -12.50
C PHE A 59 16.74 -1.51 -11.92
N ASP A 60 17.92 -2.05 -12.24
CA ASP A 60 18.41 -3.34 -11.74
C ASP A 60 18.36 -3.40 -10.21
N ARG A 61 18.81 -2.31 -9.57
CA ARG A 61 18.79 -2.21 -8.10
C ARG A 61 17.37 -2.12 -7.52
N MET A 62 16.41 -1.55 -8.25
CA MET A 62 14.99 -1.56 -7.84
C MET A 62 14.40 -2.96 -7.96
N GLU A 63 14.66 -3.64 -9.08
CA GLU A 63 14.21 -4.99 -9.32
C GLU A 63 14.76 -5.97 -8.28
N GLU A 64 16.05 -5.89 -7.97
CA GLU A 64 16.70 -6.73 -6.95
C GLU A 64 16.03 -6.55 -5.58
N ILE A 65 15.81 -5.29 -5.16
CA ILE A 65 15.15 -4.98 -3.88
C ILE A 65 13.70 -5.47 -3.86
N PHE A 66 13.00 -5.34 -4.99
CA PHE A 66 11.64 -5.85 -5.12
C PHE A 66 11.61 -7.37 -4.96
N ASN A 67 12.41 -8.10 -5.74
CA ASN A 67 12.44 -9.56 -5.73
C ASN A 67 12.89 -10.14 -4.39
N THR A 68 13.89 -9.54 -3.75
CA THR A 68 14.47 -10.07 -2.49
C THR A 68 13.70 -9.69 -1.23
N HIS A 69 13.05 -8.52 -1.19
CA HIS A 69 12.45 -8.00 0.04
C HIS A 69 10.95 -7.82 -0.04
N ILE A 70 10.45 -7.20 -1.12
CA ILE A 70 9.04 -6.85 -1.22
C ILE A 70 8.23 -8.08 -1.62
N LYS A 71 8.67 -8.84 -2.62
CA LYS A 71 8.00 -10.06 -3.10
C LYS A 71 7.89 -11.12 -2.01
N ASN A 72 8.93 -11.29 -1.20
CA ASN A 72 8.92 -12.22 -0.07
C ASN A 72 7.92 -11.85 1.04
N ALA A 73 7.61 -10.57 1.24
CA ALA A 73 6.73 -10.12 2.31
C ALA A 73 5.29 -9.89 1.84
N PHE A 74 5.13 -9.27 0.67
CA PHE A 74 3.85 -8.81 0.14
C PHE A 74 3.45 -9.46 -1.17
N GLY A 75 4.24 -10.41 -1.69
CA GLY A 75 4.03 -10.99 -3.02
C GLY A 75 2.65 -11.60 -3.22
N HIS A 76 2.05 -12.18 -2.18
CA HIS A 76 0.71 -12.79 -2.24
C HIS A 76 -0.42 -11.87 -1.75
N HIS A 77 -0.09 -10.65 -1.31
CA HIS A 77 -1.08 -9.74 -0.76
C HIS A 77 -1.85 -9.03 -1.87
N GLN A 78 -3.14 -8.84 -1.64
CA GLN A 78 -3.98 -8.05 -2.53
C GLN A 78 -3.68 -6.56 -2.36
N LEU A 79 -3.53 -5.85 -3.48
CA LEU A 79 -3.20 -4.43 -3.52
C LEU A 79 -4.14 -3.57 -2.65
N GLY A 80 -5.44 -3.86 -2.68
CA GLY A 80 -6.46 -3.14 -1.91
C GLY A 80 -6.52 -3.46 -0.42
N ASN A 81 -5.92 -4.57 0.03
CA ASN A 81 -5.98 -5.01 1.42
C ASN A 81 -4.81 -4.50 2.26
N ILE A 82 -3.76 -4.00 1.63
CA ILE A 82 -2.53 -3.58 2.32
C ILE A 82 -2.79 -2.27 3.08
N LYS A 83 -2.54 -2.30 4.39
CA LYS A 83 -2.72 -1.15 5.28
C LYS A 83 -1.40 -0.40 5.47
N SER A 84 -1.51 0.91 5.72
CA SER A 84 -0.35 1.77 6.03
C SER A 84 0.48 1.25 7.21
N VAL A 85 -0.18 0.68 8.23
CA VAL A 85 0.47 0.11 9.42
C VAL A 85 1.36 -1.09 9.06
N GLU A 86 0.93 -1.95 8.15
CA GLU A 86 1.69 -3.12 7.72
C GLU A 86 2.96 -2.69 6.98
N ILE A 87 2.84 -1.68 6.10
CA ILE A 87 3.99 -1.11 5.40
C ILE A 87 4.95 -0.44 6.40
N GLN A 88 4.44 0.32 7.37
CA GLN A 88 5.28 0.96 8.38
C GLN A 88 6.04 -0.07 9.21
N ASN A 89 5.37 -1.14 9.65
CA ASN A 89 6.00 -2.23 10.39
C ASN A 89 7.07 -2.96 9.56
N PHE A 90 6.82 -3.14 8.27
CA PHE A 90 7.80 -3.70 7.35
C PHE A 90 9.05 -2.81 7.23
N LEU A 91 8.88 -1.50 7.03
CA LEU A 91 10.01 -0.56 6.98
C LEU A 91 10.77 -0.52 8.31
N ASN A 92 10.07 -0.55 9.45
CA ASN A 92 10.68 -0.64 10.78
C ASN A 92 11.51 -1.92 10.98
N LYS A 93 11.05 -3.05 10.43
CA LYS A 93 11.81 -4.31 10.48
C LYS A 93 13.04 -4.23 9.58
N LYS A 94 12.89 -3.71 8.36
CA LYS A 94 13.98 -3.59 7.39
C LYS A 94 15.03 -2.54 7.78
N SER A 95 14.66 -1.48 8.50
CA SER A 95 15.62 -0.48 9.00
C SER A 95 16.59 -1.01 10.04
N LYS A 96 16.28 -2.15 10.69
CA LYS A 96 17.18 -2.84 11.61
C LYS A 96 18.25 -3.67 10.90
N THR A 97 17.94 -4.16 9.70
CA THR A 97 18.80 -5.10 8.96
C THR A 97 19.49 -4.49 7.75
N LEU A 98 18.88 -3.46 7.13
CA LEU A 98 19.34 -2.88 5.87
C LEU A 98 19.90 -1.46 6.06
N SER A 99 20.64 -1.01 5.05
CA SER A 99 21.10 0.37 4.94
C SER A 99 19.93 1.35 4.77
N TYR A 100 20.13 2.60 5.17
CA TYR A 100 19.15 3.66 4.97
C TYR A 100 18.76 3.81 3.49
N SER A 101 19.75 3.75 2.58
CA SER A 101 19.53 3.86 1.14
C SER A 101 18.64 2.73 0.60
N SER A 102 18.83 1.49 1.07
CA SER A 102 17.98 0.36 0.70
C SER A 102 16.55 0.53 1.19
N VAL A 103 16.35 0.96 2.44
CA VAL A 103 15.00 1.23 2.99
C VAL A 103 14.31 2.39 2.28
N LYS A 104 15.06 3.44 1.94
CA LYS A 104 14.57 4.56 1.13
C LYS A 104 14.10 4.07 -0.24
N LYS A 105 14.84 3.15 -0.85
CA LYS A 105 14.48 2.55 -2.14
C LYS A 105 13.22 1.68 -2.05
N ILE A 106 13.07 0.88 -0.99
CA ILE A 106 11.84 0.14 -0.70
C ILE A 106 10.65 1.10 -0.61
N LYS A 107 10.78 2.20 0.16
CA LYS A 107 9.72 3.20 0.26
C LYS A 107 9.39 3.82 -1.10
N GLN A 108 10.41 4.15 -1.90
CA GLN A 108 10.22 4.70 -3.25
C GLN A 108 9.39 3.76 -4.13
N ILE A 109 9.71 2.45 -4.14
CA ILE A 109 8.95 1.46 -4.92
C ILE A 109 7.47 1.46 -4.50
N PHE A 110 7.20 1.44 -3.19
CA PHE A 110 5.82 1.48 -2.70
C PHE A 110 5.11 2.80 -3.03
N ASP A 111 5.75 3.94 -2.81
CA ASP A 111 5.16 5.26 -3.10
C ASP A 111 4.71 5.33 -4.56
N GLU A 112 5.59 4.96 -5.49
CA GLU A 112 5.32 4.99 -6.93
C GLU A 112 4.20 4.03 -7.31
N CYS A 113 4.25 2.78 -6.84
CA CYS A 113 3.25 1.76 -7.18
C CYS A 113 1.87 2.10 -6.62
N PHE A 114 1.78 2.53 -5.35
CA PHE A 114 0.51 2.88 -4.74
C PHE A 114 -0.04 4.22 -5.24
N ALA A 115 0.82 5.18 -5.62
CA ALA A 115 0.37 6.40 -6.29
C ALA A 115 -0.25 6.08 -7.65
N HIS A 116 0.42 5.25 -8.46
CA HIS A 116 -0.11 4.84 -9.76
C HIS A 116 -1.41 4.02 -9.63
N ALA A 117 -1.49 3.14 -8.64
CA ALA A 117 -2.72 2.39 -8.32
C ALA A 117 -3.88 3.31 -7.92
N TYR A 118 -3.60 4.36 -7.16
CA TYR A 118 -4.60 5.35 -6.76
C TYR A 118 -5.09 6.16 -7.96
N THR A 119 -4.18 6.64 -8.82
CA THR A 119 -4.53 7.39 -10.03
C THR A 119 -5.37 6.57 -11.02
N LYS A 120 -5.13 5.25 -11.10
CA LYS A 120 -5.94 4.33 -11.91
C LYS A 120 -7.26 3.91 -11.26
N SER A 121 -7.58 4.44 -10.07
CA SER A 121 -8.74 4.04 -9.26
C SER A 121 -8.79 2.53 -8.96
N ASN A 122 -7.63 1.87 -8.95
CA ASN A 122 -7.52 0.45 -8.56
C ASN A 122 -7.58 0.27 -7.04
N ILE A 123 -7.31 1.33 -6.28
CA ILE A 123 -7.44 1.38 -4.82
C ILE A 123 -8.22 2.63 -4.42
N ALA A 124 -9.01 2.51 -3.35
CA ALA A 124 -9.81 3.61 -2.82
C ALA A 124 -8.96 4.70 -2.15
N ARG A 125 -7.81 4.32 -1.59
CA ARG A 125 -6.94 5.19 -0.83
C ARG A 125 -5.50 4.74 -0.98
N ASN A 126 -4.59 5.69 -1.11
CA ASN A 126 -3.16 5.40 -1.07
C ASN A 126 -2.71 5.11 0.38
N PRO A 127 -2.21 3.90 0.71
CA PRO A 127 -1.73 3.55 2.05
C PRO A 127 -0.39 4.24 2.41
N MET A 128 0.34 4.80 1.44
CA MET A 128 1.66 5.40 1.66
C MET A 128 1.64 6.83 2.21
N ILE A 129 0.47 7.49 2.25
CA ILE A 129 0.34 8.92 2.62
C ILE A 129 1.02 9.25 3.96
N ASN A 130 0.88 8.37 4.96
CA ASN A 130 1.41 8.59 6.31
C ASN A 130 2.63 7.73 6.64
N VAL A 131 3.20 7.04 5.66
CA VAL A 131 4.32 6.12 5.88
C VAL A 131 5.62 6.92 5.93
N ILE A 132 6.36 6.76 7.02
CA ILE A 132 7.61 7.48 7.29
C ILE A 132 8.82 6.54 7.26
N ILE A 133 9.96 7.04 6.77
CA ILE A 133 11.22 6.31 6.86
C ILE A 133 11.69 6.33 8.32
N PRO A 134 11.94 5.16 8.93
CA PRO A 134 12.44 5.12 10.31
C PRO A 134 13.82 5.76 10.37
N LYS A 135 14.02 6.74 11.26
CA LYS A 135 15.36 7.27 11.53
C LYS A 135 16.19 6.15 12.15
N LYS A 136 17.44 6.00 11.68
CA LYS A 136 18.38 5.06 12.28
C LYS A 136 18.63 5.54 13.71
N VAL A 137 18.02 4.90 14.71
CA VAL A 137 18.39 5.13 16.10
C VAL A 137 19.81 4.59 16.22
N SER A 138 20.78 5.50 16.16
CA SER A 138 22.11 5.25 16.68
C SER A 138 21.89 4.90 18.14
N LEU A 139 21.81 3.61 18.45
CA LEU A 139 22.05 3.13 19.81
C LEU A 139 23.51 3.49 20.08
N ARG A 140 23.77 4.73 20.50
CA ARG A 140 24.99 5.08 21.21
C ARG A 140 24.91 4.26 22.50
N MET A 141 25.42 3.03 22.44
CA MET A 141 25.78 2.31 23.66
C MET A 141 26.78 3.20 24.37
N LYS A 142 26.31 3.96 25.37
CA LYS A 142 27.18 4.50 26.40
C LYS A 142 27.73 3.27 27.10
N LYS A 143 28.91 2.80 26.68
CA LYS A 143 29.71 1.88 27.49
C LYS A 143 29.94 2.60 28.82
N LYS A 144 29.38 2.03 29.88
CA LYS A 144 29.77 2.33 31.27
C LYS A 144 31.11 1.66 31.54
#